data_AF-A0A1I3DB27-F1
#
_entry.id   AF-A0A1I3DB27-F1
#
_cell.length_a   1.000
_cell.length_b   1.000
_cell.length_c   1.000
_cell.angle_alpha   90.00
_cell.angle_beta   90.00
_cell.angle_gamma   90.00
#
_symmetry.space_group_name_H-M   'P 1'
#
loop_
_entity.id
_entity.type
_entity.pdbx_description
1 polymer ?
#
loop_
_entity_poly.entity_id
_entity_poly.type
_entity_poly.pdbx_seq_one_letter_code
_entity_poly.pdbx_strand_id
1 'polypeptide(L)' 'MPISALLARIRRLVPISGDQHYDEIVRNFGVGTLRPPPTPMSDGELARAIAEFLREQPSSKSVATLGRRLDPSSRL' A
#
# COMPACT_ATOMS: atom_id res chain seq x y z
N MET A 1 -3.28 -13.80 3.14
CA MET A 1 -3.65 -12.91 4.27
C MET A 1 -4.94 -12.18 3.88
N PRO A 2 -5.94 -12.02 4.77
CA PRO A 2 -7.12 -11.19 4.49
C PRO A 2 -6.74 -9.72 4.26
N ILE A 3 -7.46 -9.01 3.37
CA ILE A 3 -7.22 -7.58 3.07
C ILE A 3 -7.27 -6.73 4.35
N SER A 4 -8.21 -7.01 5.26
CA SER A 4 -8.36 -6.31 6.53
C SER A 4 -7.10 -6.41 7.42
N ALA A 5 -6.45 -7.56 7.46
CA ALA A 5 -5.22 -7.76 8.23
C ALA A 5 -4.03 -6.99 7.63
N LEU A 6 -3.96 -6.90 6.30
CA LEU A 6 -2.96 -6.08 5.60
C LEU A 6 -3.21 -4.58 5.86
N LEU A 7 -4.45 -4.11 5.76
CA LEU A 7 -4.81 -2.72 6.05
C LEU A 7 -4.52 -2.33 7.51
N ALA A 8 -4.70 -3.24 8.46
CA ALA A 8 -4.34 -3.03 9.86
C ALA A 8 -2.82 -2.89 10.04
N ARG A 9 -2.00 -3.69 9.34
CA ARG A 9 -0.54 -3.55 9.34
C ARG A 9 -0.11 -2.22 8.71
N ILE A 10 -0.70 -1.83 7.58
CA ILE A 10 -0.43 -0.55 6.91
C ILE A 10 -0.77 0.63 7.84
N ARG A 11 -1.91 0.60 8.54
CA ARG A 11 -2.32 1.70 9.44
C ARG A 11 -1.30 1.96 10.53
N ARG A 12 -0.65 0.91 11.07
CA ARG A 12 0.40 1.05 12.09
C ARG A 12 1.67 1.72 11.58
N LEU A 13 1.90 1.66 10.27
CA LEU A 13 3.11 2.17 9.62
C LEU A 13 2.92 3.57 9.02
N VAL A 14 1.66 4.00 8.81
CA VAL A 14 1.33 5.34 8.32
C VAL A 14 1.06 6.28 9.50
N PRO A 15 1.88 7.33 9.71
CA PRO A 15 1.64 8.33 10.75
C PRO A 15 0.36 9.12 10.46
N ILE A 16 -0.23 9.72 11.50
CA ILE A 16 -1.50 10.48 11.40
C ILE A 16 -1.43 11.62 10.36
N SER A 17 -0.26 12.27 10.21
CA SER A 17 -0.03 13.28 9.17
C SER A 17 -0.10 12.73 7.74
N GLY A 18 -0.08 11.41 7.57
CA GLY A 18 -0.23 10.69 6.31
C GLY A 18 -1.61 10.05 6.13
N ASP A 19 -2.65 10.46 6.87
CA ASP A 19 -3.98 9.83 6.76
C ASP A 19 -4.56 9.92 5.33
N GLN A 20 -4.28 10.98 4.57
CA GLN A 20 -4.66 11.05 3.14
C GLN A 20 -4.05 9.91 2.31
N HIS A 21 -2.81 9.51 2.61
CA HIS A 21 -2.17 8.36 1.98
C HIS A 21 -2.85 7.05 2.39
N TYR A 22 -3.23 6.93 3.66
CA TYR A 22 -3.93 5.75 4.15
C TYR A 22 -5.30 5.59 3.48
N ASP A 23 -6.07 6.67 3.38
CA ASP A 23 -7.40 6.67 2.75
C ASP A 23 -7.31 6.35 1.25
N GLU A 24 -6.30 6.88 0.57
CA GLU A 24 -6.00 6.56 -0.82
C GLU A 24 -5.70 5.05 -1.00
N ILE A 25 -4.94 4.44 -0.08
CA ILE A 25 -4.67 2.99 -0.09
C ILE A 25 -5.97 2.21 0.10
N VAL A 26 -6.77 2.55 1.12
CA VAL A 26 -8.06 1.89 1.40
C VAL A 26 -9.00 1.97 0.20
N ARG A 27 -9.14 3.16 -0.41
CA ARG A 27 -9.96 3.37 -1.61
C ARG A 27 -9.52 2.46 -2.76
N ASN A 28 -8.21 2.41 -3.02
CA ASN A 28 -7.65 1.65 -4.14
C ASN A 28 -7.76 0.12 -3.96
N PHE A 29 -7.71 -0.38 -2.72
CA PHE A 29 -8.11 -1.76 -2.45
C PHE A 29 -9.62 -1.98 -2.68
N GLY A 30 -10.47 -1.03 -2.30
CA GLY A 30 -11.92 -1.10 -2.49
C GLY A 30 -12.36 -1.12 -3.95
N VAL A 31 -11.67 -0.39 -4.83
CA VAL A 31 -11.94 -0.36 -6.28
C VAL A 31 -11.11 -1.38 -7.09
N GLY A 32 -10.26 -2.18 -6.43
CA GLY A 32 -9.49 -3.25 -7.05
C GLY A 32 -8.27 -2.81 -7.88
N THR A 33 -7.85 -1.56 -7.78
CA THR A 33 -6.60 -1.05 -8.40
C THR A 33 -5.36 -1.51 -7.63
N LEU A 34 -5.47 -1.68 -6.31
CA LEU A 34 -4.50 -2.41 -5.49
C LEU A 34 -5.01 -3.80 -5.18
N ARG A 35 -4.09 -4.77 -5.20
CA ARG A 35 -4.36 -6.16 -4.83
C ARG A 35 -3.41 -6.60 -3.72
N PRO A 36 -3.86 -7.51 -2.84
CA PRO A 36 -2.97 -8.11 -1.87
C PRO A 36 -1.79 -8.80 -2.58
N PRO A 37 -0.61 -8.79 -1.96
CA PRO A 37 0.52 -9.52 -2.50
C PRO A 37 0.16 -11.01 -2.61
N PRO A 38 0.49 -11.68 -3.74
CA PRO A 38 0.20 -13.11 -3.92
C PRO A 38 0.99 -13.99 -2.96
N THR A 39 2.11 -13.49 -2.44
CA THR A 39 2.93 -14.10 -1.39
C THR A 39 2.92 -13.23 -0.12
N PRO A 40 3.07 -13.82 1.08
CA PRO A 40 3.17 -13.03 2.31
C PRO A 40 4.44 -12.16 2.28
N MET A 41 4.27 -10.83 2.39
CA MET A 41 5.39 -9.91 2.64
C MET A 41 5.74 -9.84 4.12
N SER A 42 7.04 -9.74 4.42
CA SER A 42 7.53 -9.39 5.75
C SER A 42 7.13 -7.97 6.16
N ASP A 43 7.15 -7.68 7.47
CA ASP A 43 6.89 -6.33 7.97
C ASP A 43 7.91 -5.31 7.44
N GLY A 44 9.17 -5.71 7.22
CA GLY A 44 10.22 -4.85 6.68
C GLY A 44 10.00 -4.48 5.21
N GLU A 45 9.61 -5.43 4.37
CA GLU A 45 9.25 -5.16 2.97
C GLU A 45 8.04 -4.24 2.87
N LEU A 46 7.04 -4.47 3.73
CA LEU A 46 5.84 -3.64 3.79
C LEU A 46 6.17 -2.21 4.24
N ALA A 47 6.95 -2.06 5.31
CA ALA A 47 7.39 -0.76 5.81
C ALA A 47 8.18 0.02 4.75
N ARG A 48 9.06 -0.65 3.99
CA ARG A 48 9.82 0.00 2.91
C ARG A 48 8.93 0.48 1.77
N ALA A 49 7.94 -0.32 1.36
CA ALA A 49 6.98 0.08 0.33
C ALA A 49 6.14 1.30 0.76
N ILE A 50 5.68 1.32 2.02
CA ILE A 50 4.92 2.43 2.57
C ILE A 50 5.80 3.68 2.73
N ALA A 51 7.02 3.54 3.26
CA ALA A 51 7.92 4.68 3.45
C ALA A 51 8.24 5.39 2.13
N GLU A 52 8.43 4.64 1.05
CA GLU A 52 8.63 5.23 -0.27
C GLU A 52 7.36 5.88 -0.83
N PHE A 53 6.19 5.28 -0.60
CA PHE A 53 4.91 5.89 -0.97
C PHE A 53 4.67 7.23 -0.25
N LEU A 54 4.98 7.30 1.04
CA LEU A 54 4.82 8.49 1.88
C LEU A 54 5.81 9.63 1.56
N ARG A 55 6.88 9.36 0.79
CA ARG A 55 7.83 10.41 0.36
C ARG A 55 7.29 11.26 -0.78
N GLU A 56 6.30 10.77 -1.50
CA GLU A 56 5.65 11.48 -2.61
C GLU A 56 4.31 12.02 -2.12
N GLN A 57 3.76 13.07 -2.75
CA GLN A 57 2.35 13.40 -2.51
C GLN A 57 1.44 12.25 -2.97
N PRO A 58 0.30 12.01 -2.31
CA PRO A 58 -0.63 10.98 -2.74
C PRO A 58 -1.11 11.30 -4.17
N SER A 59 -0.84 10.38 -5.09
CA SER A 59 -1.12 10.54 -6.51
C SER A 59 -1.26 9.19 -7.19
N SER A 60 -1.85 9.14 -8.38
CA SER A 60 -1.96 7.90 -9.17
C SER A 60 -0.61 7.23 -9.41
N LYS A 61 0.46 8.01 -9.54
CA LYS A 61 1.83 7.51 -9.74
C LYS A 61 2.38 6.84 -8.48
N SER A 62 2.24 7.49 -7.32
CA SER A 62 2.74 6.94 -6.05
C SER A 62 1.96 5.67 -5.68
N VAL A 63 0.64 5.64 -5.94
CA VAL A 63 -0.20 4.43 -5.75
C VAL A 63 0.22 3.29 -6.69
N ALA A 64 0.49 3.57 -7.97
CA ALA A 64 0.96 2.55 -8.90
C ALA A 64 2.31 1.96 -8.47
N THR A 65 3.21 2.78 -7.92
CA THR A 65 4.48 2.32 -7.33
C THR A 65 4.24 1.39 -6.14
N LEU A 66 3.30 1.72 -5.25
CA LEU A 66 2.91 0.83 -4.15
C LEU A 66 2.31 -0.48 -4.68
N GLY A 67 1.44 -0.40 -5.70
CA GLY A 67 0.82 -1.57 -6.34
C GLY A 67 1.84 -2.56 -6.89
N ARG A 68 2.86 -2.09 -7.61
CA ARG A 68 3.95 -2.94 -8.13
C ARG A 68 4.80 -3.58 -7.02
N ARG A 69 4.86 -2.98 -5.83
CA ARG A 69 5.59 -3.56 -4.69
C ARG A 69 4.79 -4.63 -3.97
N LEU A 70 3.49 -4.41 -3.86
CA LEU A 70 2.57 -5.42 -3.32
C LEU A 70 2.46 -6.58 -4.31
N ASP A 71 2.30 -6.31 -5.60
CA ASP A 71 2.23 -7.34 -6.63
C ASP A 71 3.25 -7.05 -7.74
N PRO A 72 4.47 -7.61 -7.64
CA PRO A 72 5.51 -7.47 -8.66
C PRO A 72 5.13 -8.09 -10.01
N SER A 73 4.11 -8.96 -10.05
CA SER A 73 3.61 -9.56 -11.29
C SER A 73 2.62 -8.65 -12.02
N SER A 74 2.13 -7.61 -11.33
CA SER A 74 1.23 -6.61 -11.89
C SER A 74 2.01 -5.68 -12.83
N ARG A 75 1.99 -6.01 -14.13
CA ARG A 75 2.50 -5.15 -15.20
C ARG A 75 1.47 -4.06 -15.55
N LEU A 76 1.19 -3.17 -14.61
CA LEU A 76 0.43 -1.95 -14.84
C LEU A 76 1.33 -0.70 -14.68
#